data_AF-A0A258RLR2-F1
#
_entry.id   AF-A0A258RLR2-F1
#
_cell.length_a   1.000
_cell.length_b   1.000
_cell.length_c   1.000
_cell.angle_alpha   90.00
_cell.angle_beta   90.00
_cell.angle_gamma   90.00
#
_symmetry.space_group_name_H-M   'P 1'
#
loop_
_entity.id
_entity.type
_entity.pdbx_description
1 polymer ?
#
loop_
_entity_poly.entity_id
_entity_poly.type
_entity_poly.pdbx_seq_one_letter_code
_entity_poly.pdbx_strand_id
1 'polypeptide(L)'
;MMFLVIALGTTSVVGPFGPLVQTYSGVVTALIGAVDLAFGFSIRARNHAYLRKEYFRIAAALASRKCKPLDAEAKMMELAADEEPIFMAAHAIAENWAMKAVYGDSKPLPCEVGWLRRQFRHLFLMTDVNFSTKKKK
;
A
#
# COMPACT_ATOMS: atom_id res chain seq x y z
N MET A 1 -3.44 -4.10 19.23
CA MET A 1 -3.18 -5.55 19.17
C MET A 1 -1.71 -5.91 18.97
N MET A 2 -0.89 -5.13 18.24
CA MET A 2 0.56 -5.39 18.10
C MET A 2 1.31 -5.63 19.41
N PHE A 3 1.00 -4.89 20.49
CA PHE A 3 1.65 -5.10 21.80
C PHE A 3 1.46 -6.51 22.37
N LEU A 4 0.28 -7.11 22.19
CA LEU A 4 -0.03 -8.46 22.67
C LEU A 4 0.73 -9.53 21.86
N VAL A 5 0.84 -9.34 20.54
CA VAL A 5 1.64 -10.21 19.67
C VAL A 5 3.13 -10.11 20.00
N ILE A 6 3.62 -8.91 20.30
CA ILE A 6 5.03 -8.68 20.69
C ILE A 6 5.31 -9.25 22.09
N ALA A 7 4.41 -9.04 23.06
CA ALA A 7 4.57 -9.54 24.43
C ALA A 7 4.48 -11.08 24.48
N LEU A 8 3.51 -11.68 23.79
CA LEU A 8 3.42 -13.14 23.73
C LEU A 8 4.56 -13.74 22.87
N GLY A 9 4.96 -13.06 21.78
CA GLY A 9 6.07 -13.48 20.93
C GLY A 9 7.42 -13.46 21.65
N THR A 10 7.66 -12.47 22.50
CA THR A 10 8.86 -12.41 23.35
C THR A 10 8.86 -13.53 24.39
N THR A 11 7.72 -13.87 24.99
CA THR A 11 7.64 -15.03 25.92
C THR A 11 7.85 -16.40 25.26
N SER A 12 7.59 -16.54 23.96
CA SER A 12 7.88 -17.77 23.21
C SER A 12 9.36 -17.96 22.85
N VAL A 13 10.16 -16.88 22.84
CA VAL A 13 11.58 -16.92 22.45
C VAL A 13 12.50 -16.81 23.66
N VAL A 14 12.14 -16.00 24.66
CA VAL A 14 12.95 -15.73 25.86
C VAL A 14 12.02 -15.71 27.08
N GLY A 15 11.76 -16.86 27.68
CA GLY A 15 10.91 -16.97 28.87
C GLY A 15 11.43 -18.01 29.86
N PRO A 16 11.38 -17.75 31.19
CA PRO A 16 11.82 -18.71 32.21
C PRO A 16 10.85 -19.90 32.38
N PHE A 17 9.82 -19.99 31.54
CA PHE A 17 8.75 -20.98 31.62
C PHE A 17 9.13 -22.27 30.86
N GLY A 18 8.61 -23.41 31.32
CA GLY A 18 8.95 -24.72 30.75
C GLY A 18 8.57 -24.88 29.26
N PRO A 19 9.14 -25.88 28.57
CA PRO A 19 9.08 -26.02 27.11
C PRO A 19 7.65 -26.17 26.55
N LEU A 20 6.73 -26.74 27.32
CA LEU A 20 5.31 -26.82 26.94
C LEU A 20 4.66 -25.44 26.83
N VAL A 21 4.90 -24.56 27.82
CA VAL A 21 4.28 -23.22 27.88
C VAL A 21 4.81 -22.33 26.74
N GLN A 22 6.09 -22.44 26.41
CA GLN A 22 6.70 -21.73 25.27
C GLN A 22 6.12 -22.20 23.92
N THR A 23 5.87 -23.50 23.76
CA THR A 23 5.30 -24.03 22.52
C THR A 23 3.87 -23.56 22.31
N TYR A 24 3.03 -23.63 23.36
CA TYR A 24 1.65 -23.15 23.28
C TYR A 24 1.56 -21.63 23.07
N SER A 25 2.41 -20.84 23.74
CA SER A 25 2.42 -19.38 23.53
C SER A 25 2.85 -19.01 22.11
N GLY A 26 3.81 -19.73 21.52
CA GLY A 26 4.24 -19.56 20.13
C GLY A 26 3.15 -19.89 19.10
N VAL A 27 2.34 -20.93 19.33
CA VAL A 27 1.21 -21.25 18.45
C VAL A 27 0.12 -20.18 18.55
N VAL A 28 -0.20 -19.75 19.77
CA VAL A 28 -1.22 -18.71 20.00
C VAL A 28 -0.79 -17.36 19.38
N THR A 29 0.48 -16.99 19.47
CA THR A 29 0.99 -15.75 18.84
C THR A 29 0.90 -15.81 17.33
N ALA A 30 1.30 -16.92 16.73
CA ALA A 30 1.23 -17.12 15.29
C ALA A 30 -0.21 -17.03 14.79
N LEU A 31 -1.17 -17.65 15.50
CA LEU A 31 -2.59 -17.57 15.16
C LEU A 31 -3.14 -16.14 15.30
N ILE A 32 -2.87 -15.46 16.40
CA ILE A 32 -3.32 -14.07 16.59
C ILE A 32 -2.70 -13.16 15.52
N GLY A 33 -1.42 -13.32 15.22
CA GLY A 33 -0.74 -12.56 14.17
C GLY A 33 -1.31 -12.82 12.78
N ALA A 34 -1.61 -14.07 12.44
CA ALA A 34 -2.24 -14.42 11.17
C ALA A 34 -3.64 -13.82 11.04
N VAL A 35 -4.42 -13.84 12.12
CA VAL A 35 -5.76 -13.25 12.17
C VAL A 35 -5.69 -11.73 12.01
N ASP A 36 -4.79 -11.05 12.72
CA ASP A 36 -4.58 -9.60 12.61
C ASP A 36 -4.17 -9.20 11.18
N LEU A 37 -3.28 -9.98 10.56
CA LEU A 37 -2.86 -9.78 9.17
C LEU A 37 -4.05 -9.94 8.21
N ALA A 38 -4.85 -10.99 8.36
CA ALA A 38 -6.00 -11.26 7.51
C ALA A 38 -7.06 -10.16 7.61
N PHE A 39 -7.40 -9.73 8.83
CA PHE A 39 -8.34 -8.63 9.04
C PHE A 39 -7.77 -7.30 8.57
N GLY A 40 -6.48 -7.03 8.79
CA GLY A 40 -5.80 -5.85 8.27
C GLY A 40 -5.91 -5.74 6.75
N PHE A 41 -5.65 -6.84 6.03
CA PHE A 41 -5.83 -6.89 4.57
C PHE A 41 -7.30 -6.75 4.15
N SER A 42 -8.23 -7.38 4.88
CA SER A 42 -9.67 -7.27 4.59
C SER A 42 -10.17 -5.82 4.70
N ILE A 43 -9.78 -5.11 5.76
CA ILE A 43 -10.17 -3.72 5.98
C ILE A 43 -9.59 -2.82 4.90
N ARG A 44 -8.29 -2.96 4.56
CA ARG A 44 -7.68 -2.18 3.47
C ARG A 44 -8.32 -2.47 2.12
N ALA A 45 -8.60 -3.73 1.81
CA ALA A 45 -9.30 -4.10 0.58
C ALA A 45 -10.70 -3.48 0.49
N ARG A 46 -11.44 -3.47 1.61
CA ARG A 46 -12.75 -2.83 1.69
C ARG A 46 -12.66 -1.32 1.46
N ASN A 47 -11.71 -0.64 2.09
CA ASN A 47 -11.50 0.80 1.91
C ASN A 47 -11.11 1.12 0.46
N HIS A 48 -10.21 0.35 -0.14
CA HIS A 48 -9.86 0.50 -1.54
C HIS A 48 -11.05 0.30 -2.49
N ALA A 49 -11.90 -0.71 -2.23
CA ALA A 49 -13.11 -0.94 -3.01
C ALA A 49 -14.11 0.23 -2.88
N TYR A 50 -14.24 0.81 -1.68
CA TYR A 50 -15.07 1.97 -1.42
C TYR A 50 -14.58 3.21 -2.18
N LEU A 51 -13.29 3.55 -2.03
CA LEU A 51 -12.68 4.70 -2.72
C LEU A 51 -12.81 4.55 -4.24
N ARG A 52 -12.49 3.37 -4.78
CA ARG A 52 -12.63 3.09 -6.21
C ARG A 52 -14.06 3.29 -6.71
N LYS A 53 -15.06 2.87 -5.92
CA LYS A 53 -16.47 3.06 -6.26
C LYS A 53 -16.84 4.55 -6.32
N GLU A 54 -16.39 5.35 -5.36
CA GLU A 54 -16.68 6.79 -5.34
C GLU A 54 -15.97 7.54 -6.48
N TYR A 55 -14.74 7.18 -6.84
CA TYR A 55 -14.09 7.73 -8.05
C TYR A 55 -14.92 7.50 -9.31
N PHE A 56 -15.38 6.27 -9.54
CA PHE A 56 -16.22 5.97 -10.71
C PHE A 56 -17.57 6.69 -10.65
N ARG A 57 -18.10 6.93 -9.45
CA ARG A 57 -19.33 7.69 -9.26
C ARG A 57 -19.16 9.15 -9.68
N ILE A 58 -18.05 9.78 -9.28
CA ILE A 58 -17.70 11.15 -9.70
C ILE A 58 -17.50 11.20 -11.21
N ALA A 59 -16.74 10.25 -11.77
CA ALA A 59 -16.50 10.17 -13.22
C ALA A 59 -17.81 10.00 -14.01
N ALA A 60 -18.72 9.14 -13.55
CA ALA A 60 -20.04 8.97 -14.17
C ALA A 60 -20.92 10.23 -14.05
N ALA A 61 -20.87 10.93 -12.92
CA ALA A 61 -21.60 12.19 -12.73
C ALA A 61 -21.09 13.29 -13.68
N LEU A 62 -19.78 13.33 -13.91
CA LEU A 62 -19.15 14.26 -14.84
C LEU A 62 -19.47 13.91 -16.30
N ALA A 63 -19.37 12.63 -16.66
CA ALA A 63 -19.74 12.14 -18.01
C ALA A 63 -21.22 12.38 -18.35
N SER A 64 -22.11 12.23 -17.36
CA SER A 64 -23.55 12.48 -17.53
C SER A 64 -23.94 13.97 -17.39
N ARG A 65 -22.97 14.89 -17.25
CA ARG A 65 -23.18 16.33 -17.04
C ARG A 65 -24.09 16.66 -15.85
N LYS A 66 -24.19 15.75 -14.87
CA LYS A 66 -24.96 15.93 -13.63
C LYS A 66 -24.18 16.71 -12.56
N CYS A 67 -22.91 16.97 -12.80
CA CYS A 67 -22.00 17.69 -11.91
C CYS A 67 -21.18 18.69 -12.73
N LYS A 68 -20.91 19.88 -12.16
CA LYS A 68 -19.96 20.82 -12.75
C LYS A 68 -18.52 20.31 -12.53
N PRO A 69 -17.56 20.69 -13.39
CA PRO A 69 -16.16 20.27 -13.25
C PRO A 69 -15.55 20.68 -11.91
N LEU A 70 -15.80 21.91 -11.46
CA LEU A 70 -15.29 22.43 -10.18
C LEU A 70 -15.82 21.64 -8.98
N ASP A 71 -17.11 21.28 -8.99
CA ASP A 71 -17.72 20.50 -7.91
C ASP A 71 -17.17 19.06 -7.88
N ALA A 72 -16.81 18.51 -9.05
CA ALA A 72 -16.16 17.21 -9.15
C ALA A 72 -14.72 17.25 -8.65
N GLU A 73 -13.99 18.32 -8.96
CA GLU A 73 -12.62 18.54 -8.49
C GLU A 73 -12.55 18.67 -6.97
N ALA A 74 -13.46 19.44 -6.36
CA ALA A 74 -13.56 19.54 -4.90
C ALA A 74 -13.80 18.17 -4.24
N LYS A 75 -14.74 17.37 -4.80
CA LYS A 75 -15.01 16.02 -4.32
C LYS A 75 -13.83 15.06 -4.52
N MET A 76 -13.08 15.21 -5.61
CA MET A 76 -11.86 14.42 -5.83
C MET A 76 -10.78 14.80 -4.81
N MET A 77 -10.63 16.08 -4.45
CA MET A 77 -9.67 16.50 -3.42
C MET A 77 -10.05 15.97 -2.03
N GLU A 78 -11.33 15.97 -1.68
CA GLU A 78 -11.81 15.34 -0.44
C GLU A 78 -11.51 13.83 -0.43
N LEU A 79 -11.81 13.14 -1.54
CA LEU A 79 -11.55 11.70 -1.65
C LEU A 79 -10.05 11.36 -1.61
N ALA A 80 -9.21 12.22 -2.19
CA ALA A 80 -7.76 12.08 -2.16
C ALA A 80 -7.17 12.32 -0.76
N ALA A 81 -7.85 13.07 0.11
CA ALA A 81 -7.45 13.22 1.50
C ALA A 81 -7.68 11.94 2.33
N ASP A 82 -8.66 11.12 1.92
CA ASP A 82 -8.96 9.83 2.54
C ASP A 82 -8.11 8.66 2.00
N GLU A 83 -7.35 8.89 0.92
CA GLU A 83 -6.42 7.89 0.40
C GLU A 83 -5.22 7.69 1.31
N GLU A 84 -4.78 6.43 1.42
CA GLU A 84 -3.48 6.14 2.04
C GLU A 84 -2.37 6.87 1.25
N PRO A 85 -1.36 7.42 1.94
CA PRO A 85 -0.31 8.17 1.26
C PRO A 85 0.38 7.33 0.18
N ILE A 86 0.48 7.89 -1.03
CA ILE A 86 1.07 7.17 -2.16
C ILE A 86 2.59 7.09 -1.98
N PHE A 87 3.09 5.87 -1.83
CA PHE A 87 4.53 5.60 -1.86
C PHE A 87 5.03 5.59 -3.30
N MET A 88 5.41 6.76 -3.83
CA MET A 88 5.79 6.91 -5.25
C MET A 88 6.91 5.95 -5.70
N ALA A 89 7.89 5.64 -4.86
CA ALA A 89 8.91 4.65 -5.20
C ALA A 89 8.31 3.26 -5.43
N ALA A 90 7.32 2.86 -4.62
CA ALA A 90 6.61 1.60 -4.81
C ALA A 90 5.74 1.63 -6.08
N HIS A 91 5.07 2.76 -6.35
CA HIS A 91 4.27 2.97 -7.56
C HIS A 91 5.13 2.91 -8.82
N ALA A 92 6.24 3.65 -8.86
CA ALA A 92 7.19 3.65 -9.98
C ALA A 92 7.79 2.25 -10.25
N ILE A 93 8.05 1.47 -9.18
CA ILE A 93 8.45 0.08 -9.35
C ILE A 93 7.29 -0.71 -9.98
N ALA A 94 6.08 -0.64 -9.43
CA ALA A 94 4.94 -1.38 -9.99
C ALA A 94 4.68 -1.05 -11.46
N GLU A 95 4.78 0.23 -11.85
CA GLU A 95 4.65 0.69 -13.23
C GLU A 95 5.77 0.15 -14.13
N ASN A 96 7.03 0.19 -13.67
CA ASN A 96 8.16 -0.41 -14.40
C ASN A 96 7.95 -1.91 -14.65
N TRP A 97 7.42 -2.63 -13.67
CA TRP A 97 7.11 -4.06 -13.81
C TRP A 97 5.95 -4.29 -14.78
N ALA A 98 4.90 -3.48 -14.72
CA ALA A 98 3.79 -3.55 -15.67
C ALA A 98 4.26 -3.27 -17.11
N MET A 99 5.09 -2.24 -17.30
CA MET A 99 5.69 -1.90 -18.60
C MET A 99 6.58 -3.02 -19.13
N LYS A 100 7.42 -3.62 -18.26
CA LYS A 100 8.25 -4.76 -18.64
C LYS A 100 7.41 -6.00 -18.98
N ALA A 101 6.28 -6.23 -18.29
CA ALA A 101 5.39 -7.33 -18.59
C ALA A 101 4.67 -7.15 -19.95
N VAL A 102 4.26 -5.93 -20.29
CA VAL A 102 3.53 -5.63 -21.53
C VAL A 102 4.46 -5.53 -22.74
N TYR A 103 5.62 -4.87 -22.59
CA TYR A 103 6.51 -4.54 -23.70
C TYR A 103 7.82 -5.34 -23.70
N GLY A 104 8.07 -6.20 -22.71
CA GLY A 104 9.35 -6.86 -22.54
C GLY A 104 10.49 -5.87 -22.32
N ASP A 105 11.71 -6.27 -22.65
CA ASP A 105 12.91 -5.43 -22.57
C ASP A 105 13.07 -4.48 -23.77
N SER A 106 12.06 -4.36 -24.63
CA SER A 106 12.11 -3.54 -25.85
C SER A 106 12.02 -2.03 -25.59
N LYS A 107 11.51 -1.63 -24.41
CA LYS A 107 11.36 -0.22 -24.02
C LYS A 107 12.15 0.07 -22.75
N PRO A 108 12.81 1.25 -22.67
CA PRO A 108 13.41 1.68 -21.42
C PRO A 108 12.33 1.87 -20.35
N LEU A 109 12.67 1.55 -19.11
CA LEU A 109 11.79 1.73 -17.98
C LEU A 109 11.43 3.21 -17.82
N PRO A 110 10.15 3.55 -17.58
CA PRO A 110 9.70 4.94 -17.48
C PRO A 110 10.33 5.71 -16.30
N CYS A 111 10.59 5.03 -15.17
CA CYS A 111 11.16 5.65 -13.98
C CYS A 111 12.42 4.93 -13.49
N GLU A 112 13.54 5.64 -13.32
CA GLU A 112 14.73 5.08 -12.65
C GLU A 112 14.59 5.19 -11.13
N VAL A 113 14.49 4.05 -10.46
CA VAL A 113 14.43 3.98 -8.99
C VAL A 113 15.77 3.51 -8.46
N GLY A 114 16.50 4.39 -7.78
CA GLY A 114 17.78 4.06 -7.16
C GLY A 114 17.67 2.93 -6.11
N TRP A 115 18.76 2.18 -5.90
CA TRP A 115 18.77 0.99 -5.05
C TRP A 115 18.30 1.26 -3.60
N LEU A 116 18.80 2.33 -2.97
CA LEU A 116 18.36 2.74 -1.62
C LEU A 116 16.85 3.03 -1.56
N ARG A 117 16.32 3.72 -2.59
CA ARG A 117 14.89 4.04 -2.69
C ARG A 117 14.04 2.80 -2.92
N ARG A 118 14.59 1.78 -3.57
CA ARG A 118 13.92 0.49 -3.80
C ARG A 118 13.80 -0.31 -2.51
N GLN A 119 14.84 -0.33 -1.68
CA GLN A 119 14.83 -1.07 -0.41
C GLN A 119 13.95 -0.40 0.65
N PHE A 120 13.98 0.94 0.73
CA PHE A 120 13.19 1.72 1.69
C PHE A 120 11.92 2.33 1.09
N ARG A 121 11.35 1.70 0.04
CA ARG A 121 10.18 2.20 -0.70
C ARG A 121 8.93 2.44 0.17
N HIS A 122 8.86 1.80 1.33
CA HIS A 122 7.73 1.89 2.27
C HIS A 122 7.96 2.88 3.41
N LEU A 123 9.17 3.46 3.53
CA LEU A 123 9.53 4.38 4.62
C LEU A 123 9.50 5.84 4.18
N PHE A 124 9.74 6.11 2.89
CA PHE A 124 9.82 7.47 2.37
C PHE A 124 8.56 7.82 1.57
N LEU A 125 7.76 8.70 2.15
CA LEU A 125 6.66 9.40 1.49
C LEU A 125 7.30 10.41 0.51
N MET A 126 7.62 9.96 -0.70
CA MET A 126 8.29 10.79 -1.70
C MET A 126 7.24 11.63 -2.42
N THR A 127 7.14 12.90 -2.03
CA THR A 127 6.44 13.94 -2.78
C THR A 127 7.08 14.09 -4.17
N ASP A 128 6.25 14.20 -5.19
CA ASP A 128 6.48 14.01 -6.65
C ASP A 128 7.71 14.67 -7.32
N VAL A 129 8.48 15.51 -6.61
CA VAL A 129 9.44 16.44 -7.22
C VAL A 129 10.74 15.76 -7.70
N ASN A 130 10.93 14.46 -7.47
CA ASN A 130 12.28 13.85 -7.45
C ASN A 130 12.49 12.60 -8.33
N PHE A 131 11.60 12.32 -9.29
CA PHE A 131 11.84 11.31 -10.32
C PHE A 131 12.30 11.97 -11.62
N SER A 132 13.56 11.72 -11.98
CA SER A 132 14.09 12.12 -13.29
C SER A 132 13.43 11.24 -14.35
N THR A 133 12.34 11.72 -14.94
CA THR A 133 11.80 11.13 -16.17
C THR A 133 12.83 11.38 -17.26
N LYS A 134 13.52 10.33 -17.75
CA LYS A 134 14.39 10.47 -18.92
C LYS A 134 13.53 10.88 -20.11
N LYS A 135 13.47 12.19 -20.43
CA LYS A 135 12.97 12.67 -21.72
C LYS A 135 13.92 12.15 -22.80
N LYS A 136 13.43 11.27 -23.67
CA LYS A 136 14.12 10.97 -24.93
C LYS A 136 14.19 12.26 -25.75
N LYS A 137 15.41 12.66 -26.14
CA LYS A 137 15.64 13.44 -27.35
C LYS A 137 15.41 12.54 -28.57
#